data_AF-A0A1Z4I1N8-F1
#
_entry.id   AF-A0A1Z4I1N8-F1
#
_cell.length_a   1.000
_cell.length_b   1.000
_cell.length_c   1.000
_cell.angle_alpha   90.00
_cell.angle_beta   90.00
_cell.angle_gamma   90.00
#
_symmetry.space_group_name_H-M   'P 1'
#
loop_
_entity.id
_entity.type
_entity.pdbx_description
1 polymer ?
#
loop_
_entity_poly.entity_id
_entity_poly.type
_entity_poly.pdbx_seq_one_letter_code
_entity_poly.pdbx_strand_id
1 'polypeptide(L)'
;MQERFQSVLKRRLQIHIENNPPLFPWESQIVDYPDYVEEPSFALTPNWGWLAQQAKLNLPVTLPEKVFQEILEKCQQMVTSSLPLGAKLVQVVEGFFPNESQTINDLAGLVLRTSYRSSEMDTMPNIQSDYADLELRQQMALSLLAAKHLLSNLTLPVSPDQPVVERLWLTSLGALTLRVEYYTKDDVTQLVVHSDLPTQGILTLQGNGSIAMAQSSTPGCLSVELTSKQPQTSYTLEVDCPELDQQPLLFVINPTI
;
A
#
# COMPACT_ATOMS: atom_id res chain seq x y z
N MET A 1 -50.60 -50.10 -32.34
CA MET A 1 -49.68 -49.79 -33.47
C MET A 1 -48.82 -48.56 -33.20
N GLN A 2 -49.34 -47.53 -32.51
CA GLN A 2 -48.64 -46.28 -32.15
C GLN A 2 -47.27 -46.47 -31.45
N GLU A 3 -47.18 -47.37 -30.48
CA GLU A 3 -45.98 -47.54 -29.64
C GLU A 3 -44.76 -48.06 -30.40
N ARG A 4 -44.99 -48.90 -31.43
CA ARG A 4 -43.91 -49.42 -32.29
C ARG A 4 -43.35 -48.33 -33.19
N PHE A 5 -44.20 -47.39 -33.63
CA PHE A 5 -43.76 -46.25 -34.42
C PHE A 5 -42.94 -45.28 -33.57
N GLN A 6 -43.40 -45.00 -32.34
CA GLN A 6 -42.68 -44.14 -31.39
C GLN A 6 -41.33 -44.73 -30.98
N SER A 7 -41.24 -46.04 -30.77
CA SER A 7 -39.96 -46.67 -30.41
C SER A 7 -38.95 -46.68 -31.56
N VAL A 8 -39.40 -46.87 -32.81
CA VAL A 8 -38.55 -46.73 -34.00
C VAL A 8 -38.10 -45.27 -34.17
N LEU A 9 -38.98 -44.31 -33.96
CA LEU A 9 -38.65 -42.88 -34.06
C LEU A 9 -37.62 -42.48 -32.98
N LYS A 10 -37.85 -42.90 -31.73
CA LYS A 10 -36.92 -42.67 -30.62
C LYS A 10 -35.55 -43.27 -30.91
N ARG A 11 -35.50 -44.50 -31.42
CA ARG A 11 -34.25 -45.16 -31.79
C ARG A 11 -33.51 -44.43 -32.91
N ARG A 12 -34.23 -43.95 -33.92
CA ARG A 12 -33.62 -43.16 -35.00
C ARG A 12 -33.08 -41.82 -34.52
N LEU A 13 -33.82 -41.12 -33.66
CA LEU A 13 -33.38 -39.86 -33.07
C LEU A 13 -32.15 -40.05 -32.17
N GLN A 14 -32.13 -41.12 -31.38
CA GLN A 14 -31.00 -41.44 -30.53
C GLN A 14 -29.73 -41.71 -31.34
N ILE A 15 -29.83 -42.51 -32.41
CA ILE A 15 -28.72 -42.74 -33.34
C ILE A 15 -28.28 -41.43 -34.02
N HIS A 16 -29.22 -40.53 -34.32
CA HIS A 16 -28.88 -39.25 -34.95
C HIS A 16 -28.11 -38.32 -34.00
N ILE A 17 -28.52 -38.25 -32.73
CA ILE A 17 -27.86 -37.46 -31.68
C ILE A 17 -26.49 -38.04 -31.33
N GLU A 18 -26.34 -39.36 -31.28
CA GLU A 18 -25.04 -40.01 -31.06
C GLU A 18 -24.06 -39.71 -32.20
N ASN A 19 -24.52 -39.70 -33.45
CA ASN A 19 -23.69 -39.38 -34.61
C ASN A 19 -23.46 -37.88 -34.82
N ASN A 20 -24.32 -37.01 -34.26
CA ASN A 20 -24.24 -35.55 -34.37
C ASN A 20 -24.64 -34.94 -33.01
N PRO A 21 -23.73 -34.96 -32.02
CA PRO A 21 -24.01 -34.35 -30.74
C PRO A 21 -24.28 -32.85 -30.91
N PRO A 22 -25.17 -32.28 -30.10
CA PRO A 22 -25.49 -30.86 -30.18
C PRO A 22 -24.24 -30.03 -29.85
N LEU A 23 -23.93 -29.08 -30.73
CA LEU A 23 -22.90 -28.08 -30.50
C LEU A 23 -23.43 -26.97 -29.58
N PHE A 24 -22.55 -26.40 -28.78
CA PHE A 24 -22.88 -25.16 -28.08
C PHE A 24 -23.04 -24.00 -29.09
N PRO A 25 -23.81 -22.94 -28.76
CA PRO A 25 -24.09 -21.84 -29.68
C PRO A 25 -22.85 -21.10 -30.23
N TRP A 26 -21.73 -21.19 -29.52
CA TRP A 26 -20.45 -20.56 -29.86
C TRP A 26 -19.48 -21.53 -30.56
N GLU A 27 -19.87 -22.79 -30.74
CA GLU A 27 -19.01 -23.85 -31.25
C GLU A 27 -19.40 -24.19 -32.70
N SER A 28 -18.43 -24.13 -33.61
CA SER A 28 -18.67 -24.41 -35.04
C SER A 28 -18.43 -25.88 -35.42
N GLN A 29 -17.79 -26.67 -34.55
CA GLN A 29 -17.43 -28.07 -34.77
C GLN A 29 -17.20 -28.76 -33.42
N ILE A 30 -17.41 -30.07 -33.33
CA ILE A 30 -17.22 -30.82 -32.07
C ILE A 30 -15.73 -30.84 -31.74
N VAL A 31 -15.34 -30.18 -30.65
CA VAL A 31 -13.95 -30.20 -30.15
C VAL A 31 -13.89 -31.06 -28.89
N ASP A 32 -12.85 -31.89 -28.79
CA ASP A 32 -12.56 -32.65 -27.57
C ASP A 32 -11.97 -31.67 -26.55
N TYR A 33 -12.75 -31.32 -25.53
CA TYR A 33 -12.31 -30.41 -24.49
C TYR A 33 -11.35 -31.18 -23.57
N PRO A 34 -10.20 -30.60 -23.21
CA PRO A 34 -9.34 -31.23 -22.22
C PRO A 34 -10.10 -31.31 -20.88
N ASP A 35 -10.10 -32.49 -20.25
CA ASP A 35 -10.76 -32.75 -18.95
C ASP A 35 -10.25 -31.82 -17.83
N TYR A 36 -9.07 -31.23 -18.06
CA TYR A 36 -8.50 -30.15 -17.29
C TYR A 36 -8.02 -29.08 -18.25
N VAL A 37 -8.68 -27.93 -18.24
CA VAL A 37 -7.93 -26.70 -18.44
C VAL A 37 -7.05 -26.64 -17.21
N GLU A 38 -5.74 -26.85 -17.35
CA GLU A 38 -4.83 -26.14 -16.44
C GLU A 38 -5.24 -24.68 -16.62
N GLU A 39 -6.18 -24.20 -15.81
CA GLU A 39 -6.22 -22.79 -15.50
C GLU A 39 -4.76 -22.54 -15.18
N PRO A 40 -4.02 -21.71 -15.97
CA PRO A 40 -2.82 -21.15 -15.41
C PRO A 40 -3.38 -20.58 -14.13
N SER A 41 -2.98 -21.17 -13.00
CA SER A 41 -3.39 -20.65 -11.73
C SER A 41 -2.84 -19.24 -11.87
N PHE A 42 -3.72 -18.27 -12.11
CA PHE A 42 -3.48 -16.93 -11.71
C PHE A 42 -3.43 -17.12 -10.19
N ALA A 43 -2.32 -17.66 -9.71
CA ALA A 43 -1.60 -17.09 -8.61
C ALA A 43 -1.55 -15.62 -9.00
N LEU A 44 -2.63 -14.92 -8.65
CA LEU A 44 -2.54 -13.68 -7.94
C LEU A 44 -1.48 -13.97 -6.88
N THR A 45 -0.21 -13.86 -7.29
CA THR A 45 0.87 -13.54 -6.37
C THR A 45 0.25 -12.49 -5.48
N PRO A 46 0.17 -12.70 -4.16
CA PRO A 46 -0.48 -11.73 -3.30
C PRO A 46 0.24 -10.42 -3.58
N ASN A 47 -0.39 -9.54 -4.37
CA ASN A 47 0.18 -8.26 -4.71
C ASN A 47 0.36 -7.63 -3.36
N TRP A 48 1.61 -7.33 -3.02
CA TRP A 48 1.96 -6.85 -1.69
C TRP A 48 0.99 -5.72 -1.32
N GLY A 49 0.29 -5.88 -0.18
CA GLY A 49 -0.99 -5.19 0.08
C GLY A 49 -0.91 -3.66 0.03
N TRP A 50 0.30 -3.11 0.11
CA TRP A 50 0.61 -1.68 0.11
C TRP A 50 0.95 -1.10 -1.28
N LEU A 51 1.09 -1.93 -2.33
CA LEU A 51 1.48 -1.48 -3.67
C LEU A 51 0.53 -0.41 -4.24
N ALA A 52 -0.77 -0.51 -3.93
CA ALA A 52 -1.79 0.46 -4.34
C ALA A 52 -1.48 1.90 -3.87
N GLN A 53 -0.73 2.06 -2.77
CA GLN A 53 -0.32 3.38 -2.29
C GLN A 53 0.62 4.10 -3.24
N GLN A 54 1.36 3.37 -4.07
CA GLN A 54 2.30 3.97 -5.01
C GLN A 54 1.62 4.96 -5.96
N ALA A 55 0.38 4.68 -6.36
CA ALA A 55 -0.42 5.55 -7.22
C ALA A 55 -0.67 6.94 -6.61
N LYS A 56 -0.62 7.07 -5.27
CA LYS A 56 -0.76 8.35 -4.57
C LYS A 56 0.53 9.14 -4.41
N LEU A 57 1.68 8.56 -4.70
CA LEU A 57 2.97 9.22 -4.52
C LEU A 57 3.27 10.27 -5.60
N ASN A 58 2.42 10.40 -6.63
CA ASN A 58 2.57 11.35 -7.75
C ASN A 58 4.00 11.37 -8.33
N LEU A 59 4.59 10.18 -8.46
CA LEU A 59 5.92 10.01 -9.04
C LEU A 59 5.85 10.18 -10.57
N PRO A 60 6.88 10.74 -11.21
CA PRO A 60 6.92 10.88 -12.66
C PRO A 60 7.03 9.52 -13.38
N VAL A 61 7.57 8.50 -12.70
CA VAL A 61 7.72 7.12 -13.20
C VAL A 61 7.34 6.16 -12.08
N THR A 62 6.68 5.06 -12.43
CA THR A 62 6.38 3.98 -11.49
C THR A 62 7.65 3.21 -11.12
N LEU A 63 7.90 3.08 -9.81
CA LEU A 63 8.97 2.25 -9.27
C LEU A 63 8.61 0.76 -9.40
N PRO A 64 9.60 -0.13 -9.60
CA PRO A 64 9.39 -1.57 -9.47
C PRO A 64 8.93 -1.93 -8.06
N GLU A 65 8.02 -2.92 -7.95
CA GLU A 65 7.41 -3.36 -6.68
C GLU A 65 8.45 -3.65 -5.59
N LYS A 66 9.52 -4.39 -5.92
CA LYS A 66 10.59 -4.72 -4.97
C LYS A 66 11.31 -3.50 -4.42
N VAL A 67 11.60 -2.51 -5.28
CA VAL A 67 12.25 -1.26 -4.86
C VAL A 67 11.32 -0.49 -3.94
N PHE A 68 10.03 -0.41 -4.28
CA PHE A 68 9.04 0.26 -3.45
C PHE A 68 8.87 -0.42 -2.08
N GLN A 69 8.84 -1.75 -2.04
CA GLN A 69 8.79 -2.53 -0.80
C GLN A 69 9.98 -2.26 0.11
N GLU A 70 11.20 -2.41 -0.40
CA GLU A 70 12.41 -2.18 0.38
C GLU A 70 12.50 -0.73 0.88
N ILE A 71 12.09 0.26 0.07
CA ILE A 71 12.04 1.66 0.50
C ILE A 71 11.02 1.82 1.64
N LEU A 72 9.83 1.23 1.54
CA LEU A 72 8.82 1.35 2.59
C LEU A 72 9.32 0.71 3.90
N GLU A 73 9.86 -0.50 3.86
CA GLU A 73 10.43 -1.18 5.03
C GLU A 73 11.51 -0.33 5.71
N LYS A 74 12.44 0.24 4.93
CA LYS A 74 13.47 1.15 5.45
C LYS A 74 12.89 2.44 5.99
N CYS A 75 11.88 3.01 5.34
CA CYS A 75 11.19 4.20 5.84
C CYS A 75 10.51 3.94 7.19
N GLN A 76 9.89 2.77 7.38
CA GLN A 76 9.28 2.37 8.66
C GLN A 76 10.31 2.21 9.78
N GLN A 77 11.50 1.69 9.47
CA GLN A 77 12.61 1.63 10.44
C GLN A 77 13.12 3.05 10.78
N MET A 78 13.15 3.95 9.81
CA MET A 78 13.68 5.30 9.99
C MET A 78 12.66 6.28 10.59
N VAL A 79 11.35 6.06 10.43
CA VAL A 79 10.33 7.01 10.89
C VAL A 79 10.36 7.13 12.42
N THR A 80 10.60 6.04 13.14
CA THR A 80 10.74 5.99 14.61
C THR A 80 12.08 6.53 15.11
N SER A 81 13.10 6.67 14.26
CA SER A 81 14.39 7.23 14.64
C SER A 81 14.32 8.74 14.89
N SER A 82 15.16 9.26 15.78
CA SER A 82 15.29 10.70 16.07
C SER A 82 16.22 11.46 15.09
N LEU A 83 16.61 10.83 13.98
CA LEU A 83 17.51 11.43 13.00
C LEU A 83 16.85 12.57 12.22
N PRO A 84 17.62 13.58 11.75
CA PRO A 84 17.08 14.61 10.88
C PRO A 84 16.63 13.99 9.54
N LEU A 85 15.60 14.58 8.92
CA LEU A 85 14.98 14.05 7.69
C LEU A 85 16.01 13.77 6.57
N GLY A 86 17.00 14.65 6.37
CA GLY A 86 18.06 14.42 5.38
C GLY A 86 18.90 13.18 5.64
N ALA A 87 19.27 12.93 6.90
CA ALA A 87 20.00 11.72 7.27
C ALA A 87 19.13 10.47 7.09
N LYS A 88 17.82 10.55 7.43
CA LYS A 88 16.87 9.44 7.18
C LYS A 88 16.81 9.09 5.69
N LEU A 89 16.71 10.09 4.81
CA LEU A 89 16.64 9.88 3.36
C LEU A 89 17.89 9.21 2.80
N VAL A 90 19.08 9.68 3.20
CA VAL A 90 20.34 9.08 2.77
C VAL A 90 20.40 7.62 3.22
N GLN A 91 20.08 7.32 4.49
CA GLN A 91 20.12 5.95 5.01
C GLN A 91 19.11 5.01 4.35
N VAL A 92 17.93 5.49 3.96
CA VAL A 92 16.93 4.68 3.24
C VAL A 92 17.46 4.28 1.86
N VAL A 93 18.11 5.20 1.15
CA VAL A 93 18.50 5.01 -0.25
C VAL A 93 19.90 4.42 -0.42
N GLU A 94 20.80 4.61 0.55
CA GLU A 94 22.19 4.14 0.50
C GLU A 94 22.30 2.62 0.31
N GLY A 95 21.32 1.83 0.80
CA GLY A 95 21.29 0.38 0.62
C GLY A 95 21.12 -0.07 -0.84
N PHE A 96 20.47 0.74 -1.68
CA PHE A 96 20.22 0.42 -3.10
C PHE A 96 21.40 0.80 -4.00
N PHE A 97 22.17 1.79 -3.59
CA PHE A 97 23.25 2.36 -4.40
C PHE A 97 24.57 2.36 -3.60
N PRO A 98 25.12 1.17 -3.32
CA PRO A 98 26.39 1.07 -2.63
C PRO A 98 27.47 1.78 -3.47
N ASN A 99 28.30 2.59 -2.80
CA ASN A 99 29.38 3.44 -3.37
C ASN A 99 28.98 4.86 -3.81
N GLU A 100 27.70 5.22 -3.80
CA GLU A 100 27.25 6.56 -4.24
C GLU A 100 26.84 7.51 -3.10
N SER A 101 27.27 7.25 -1.86
CA SER A 101 26.83 7.99 -0.66
C SER A 101 27.02 9.51 -0.76
N GLN A 102 28.08 9.99 -1.42
CA GLN A 102 28.31 11.43 -1.63
C GLN A 102 27.26 12.01 -2.59
N THR A 103 27.04 11.36 -3.73
CA THR A 103 26.04 11.75 -4.73
C THR A 103 24.63 11.73 -4.14
N ILE A 104 24.31 10.73 -3.33
CA ILE A 104 23.01 10.60 -2.64
C ILE A 104 22.81 11.75 -1.65
N ASN A 105 23.83 12.10 -0.87
CA ASN A 105 23.75 13.21 0.08
C ASN A 105 23.52 14.56 -0.61
N ASP A 106 24.20 14.81 -1.73
CA ASP A 106 24.00 16.02 -2.53
C ASP A 106 22.58 16.09 -3.11
N LEU A 107 22.09 14.96 -3.65
CA LEU A 107 20.72 14.85 -4.16
C LEU A 107 19.68 14.99 -3.06
N ALA A 108 19.91 14.41 -1.88
CA ALA A 108 19.01 14.55 -0.73
C ALA A 108 18.90 16.03 -0.30
N GLY A 109 20.03 16.75 -0.29
CA GLY A 109 20.03 18.19 -0.08
C GLY A 109 19.19 18.96 -1.10
N LEU A 110 19.24 18.56 -2.38
CA LEU A 110 18.44 19.14 -3.45
C LEU A 110 16.94 18.81 -3.30
N VAL A 111 16.59 17.56 -3.02
CA VAL A 111 15.21 17.08 -2.82
C VAL A 111 14.54 17.73 -1.61
N LEU A 112 15.30 18.05 -0.57
CA LEU A 112 14.78 18.80 0.59
C LEU A 112 14.53 20.28 0.28
N ARG A 113 15.43 20.91 -0.48
CA ARG A 113 15.31 22.33 -0.88
C ARG A 113 14.22 22.57 -1.91
N THR A 114 13.97 21.60 -2.78
CA THR A 114 12.87 21.61 -3.77
C THR A 114 11.55 21.26 -3.10
N SER A 115 11.10 22.16 -2.23
CA SER A 115 9.74 22.17 -1.72
C SER A 115 8.90 23.01 -2.68
N TYR A 116 8.04 22.39 -3.49
CA TYR A 116 6.98 23.06 -4.27
C TYR A 116 7.36 23.79 -5.59
N ARG A 117 8.31 23.29 -6.39
CA ARG A 117 8.35 23.65 -7.82
C ARG A 117 8.29 22.40 -8.69
N SER A 118 7.07 21.92 -8.94
CA SER A 118 6.81 20.97 -10.03
C SER A 118 7.15 21.54 -11.42
N SER A 119 7.41 22.86 -11.53
CA SER A 119 7.69 23.54 -12.79
C SER A 119 9.04 23.21 -13.43
N GLU A 120 10.06 22.74 -12.69
CA GLU A 120 11.34 22.32 -13.30
C GLU A 120 11.40 20.81 -13.57
N MET A 121 10.40 20.05 -13.12
CA MET A 121 10.23 18.64 -13.52
C MET A 121 9.39 18.48 -14.80
N ASP A 122 8.65 19.51 -15.22
CA ASP A 122 8.03 19.56 -16.55
C ASP A 122 9.07 19.60 -17.69
N THR A 123 10.34 19.88 -17.36
CA THR A 123 11.49 19.77 -18.28
C THR A 123 12.19 18.41 -18.24
N MET A 124 11.72 17.42 -17.47
CA MET A 124 12.10 16.03 -17.76
C MET A 124 11.34 15.59 -19.01
N PRO A 125 12.04 15.23 -20.10
CA PRO A 125 11.37 14.81 -21.33
C PRO A 125 10.51 13.61 -21.00
N ASN A 126 9.20 13.72 -21.25
CA ASN A 126 8.17 12.68 -21.18
C ASN A 126 8.76 11.27 -21.02
N ILE A 127 8.99 10.86 -19.77
CA ILE A 127 9.65 9.59 -19.47
C ILE A 127 8.58 8.52 -19.60
N GLN A 128 8.37 8.04 -20.84
CA GLN A 128 7.76 6.76 -21.13
C GLN A 128 8.72 5.58 -20.86
N SER A 129 9.88 5.87 -20.26
CA SER A 129 10.92 4.89 -19.95
C SER A 129 10.65 4.22 -18.61
N ASP A 130 10.85 2.91 -18.53
CA ASP A 130 10.76 2.18 -17.28
C ASP A 130 11.88 2.61 -16.32
N TYR A 131 11.69 2.42 -15.02
CA TYR A 131 12.69 2.77 -13.99
C TYR A 131 14.09 2.20 -14.30
N ALA A 132 14.16 1.02 -14.92
CA ALA A 132 15.41 0.36 -15.29
C ALA A 132 16.19 1.07 -16.40
N ASP A 133 15.50 1.84 -17.25
CA ASP A 133 16.10 2.55 -18.40
C ASP A 133 16.64 3.93 -18.02
N LEU A 134 16.38 4.37 -16.78
CA LEU A 134 16.83 5.65 -16.27
C LEU A 134 18.33 5.64 -15.96
N GLU A 135 18.97 6.81 -16.10
CA GLU A 135 20.34 7.00 -15.63
C GLU A 135 20.42 6.78 -14.11
N LEU A 136 21.57 6.27 -13.63
CA LEU A 136 21.79 5.99 -12.20
C LEU A 136 21.42 7.19 -11.31
N ARG A 137 21.75 8.41 -11.75
CA ARG A 137 21.41 9.64 -11.02
C ARG A 137 19.90 9.91 -10.94
N GLN A 138 19.16 9.59 -11.99
CA GLN A 138 17.71 9.73 -12.04
C GLN A 138 17.04 8.68 -11.15
N GLN A 139 17.52 7.44 -11.17
CA GLN A 139 17.05 6.37 -10.28
C GLN A 139 17.23 6.73 -8.80
N MET A 140 18.40 7.28 -8.44
CA MET A 140 18.67 7.78 -7.09
C MET A 140 17.72 8.92 -6.70
N ALA A 141 17.51 9.89 -7.60
CA ALA A 141 16.62 11.03 -7.35
C ALA A 141 15.15 10.58 -7.15
N LEU A 142 14.66 9.64 -7.97
CA LEU A 142 13.32 9.07 -7.83
C LEU A 142 13.15 8.29 -6.52
N SER A 143 14.14 7.48 -6.17
CA SER A 143 14.15 6.74 -4.90
C SER A 143 14.13 7.67 -3.69
N LEU A 144 14.91 8.75 -3.72
CA LEU A 144 14.91 9.78 -2.67
C LEU A 144 13.58 10.53 -2.59
N LEU A 145 12.96 10.83 -3.73
CA LEU A 145 11.66 11.49 -3.78
C LEU A 145 10.58 10.57 -3.18
N ALA A 146 10.53 9.31 -3.60
CA ALA A 146 9.62 8.32 -3.05
C ALA A 146 9.81 8.14 -1.53
N ALA A 147 11.05 8.02 -1.06
CA ALA A 147 11.36 7.94 0.37
C ALA A 147 10.87 9.19 1.14
N LYS A 148 11.05 10.40 0.58
CA LYS A 148 10.54 11.64 1.18
C LYS A 148 9.03 11.65 1.31
N HIS A 149 8.32 11.27 0.25
CA HIS A 149 6.86 11.20 0.27
C HIS A 149 6.36 10.13 1.25
N LEU A 150 6.99 8.96 1.29
CA LEU A 150 6.65 7.90 2.24
C LEU A 150 6.87 8.32 3.69
N LEU A 151 8.06 8.85 4.02
CA LEU A 151 8.33 9.36 5.38
C LEU A 151 7.34 10.46 5.79
N SER A 152 6.97 11.34 4.85
CA SER A 152 5.96 12.36 5.11
C SER A 152 4.56 11.79 5.31
N ASN A 153 4.19 10.71 4.62
CA ASN A 153 2.88 10.08 4.75
C ASN A 153 2.79 9.22 6.02
N LEU A 154 3.90 8.60 6.45
CA LEU A 154 4.00 7.85 7.70
C LEU A 154 4.10 8.77 8.93
N THR A 155 4.36 10.07 8.73
CA THR A 155 4.41 11.07 9.80
C THR A 155 3.09 11.85 9.88
N LEU A 156 2.51 11.89 11.06
CA LEU A 156 1.23 12.54 11.38
C LEU A 156 1.50 13.74 12.30
N PRO A 157 1.70 14.95 11.75
CA PRO A 157 1.99 16.14 12.56
C PRO A 157 0.70 16.70 13.15
N VAL A 158 0.54 16.65 14.47
CA VAL A 158 -0.62 17.21 15.19
C VAL A 158 -0.20 18.44 15.98
N SER A 159 -1.08 19.41 16.18
CA SER A 159 -0.81 20.58 17.04
C SER A 159 -2.11 21.10 17.65
N PRO A 160 -2.05 21.99 18.66
CA PRO A 160 -3.25 22.66 19.15
C PRO A 160 -3.98 23.48 18.06
N ASP A 161 -3.24 24.04 17.09
CA ASP A 161 -3.80 24.79 15.96
C ASP A 161 -4.38 23.87 14.87
N GLN A 162 -3.82 22.66 14.74
CA GLN A 162 -4.29 21.59 13.85
C GLN A 162 -4.52 20.30 14.67
N PRO A 163 -5.60 20.26 15.46
CA PRO A 163 -5.84 19.17 16.39
C PRO A 163 -6.27 17.89 15.68
N VAL A 164 -6.78 17.99 14.45
CA VAL A 164 -7.25 16.83 13.68
C VAL A 164 -6.42 16.68 12.41
N VAL A 165 -5.90 15.47 12.21
CA VAL A 165 -5.14 15.07 11.01
C VAL A 165 -5.73 13.79 10.45
N GLU A 166 -6.06 13.82 9.17
CA GLU A 166 -6.53 12.65 8.45
C GLU A 166 -5.49 12.20 7.42
N ARG A 167 -5.33 10.87 7.27
CA ARG A 167 -4.53 10.22 6.25
C ARG A 167 -5.31 9.07 5.65
N LEU A 168 -5.17 8.92 4.34
CA LEU A 168 -5.73 7.81 3.60
C LEU A 168 -4.60 7.05 2.90
N TRP A 169 -4.49 5.77 3.19
CA TRP A 169 -3.55 4.84 2.62
C TRP A 169 -4.29 3.82 1.75
N LEU A 170 -3.90 3.68 0.49
CA LEU A 170 -4.52 2.72 -0.41
C LEU A 170 -3.90 1.33 -0.22
N THR A 171 -4.75 0.31 -0.16
CA THR A 171 -4.35 -1.09 -0.08
C THR A 171 -5.02 -1.90 -1.18
N SER A 172 -4.61 -3.16 -1.36
CA SER A 172 -5.24 -4.08 -2.31
C SER A 172 -6.69 -4.44 -1.95
N LEU A 173 -7.08 -4.30 -0.67
CA LEU A 173 -8.41 -4.66 -0.17
C LEU A 173 -9.30 -3.45 0.11
N GLY A 174 -8.77 -2.22 0.01
CA GLY A 174 -9.54 -1.00 0.18
C GLY A 174 -8.69 0.18 0.67
N ALA A 175 -9.35 1.24 1.12
CA ALA A 175 -8.66 2.37 1.73
C ALA A 175 -8.58 2.19 3.24
N LEU A 176 -7.37 2.26 3.79
CA LEU A 176 -7.14 2.48 5.21
C LEU A 176 -7.24 3.98 5.49
N THR A 177 -8.19 4.41 6.32
CA THR A 177 -8.28 5.80 6.76
C THR A 177 -7.83 5.90 8.21
N LEU A 178 -6.95 6.85 8.51
CA LEU A 178 -6.48 7.18 9.85
C LEU A 178 -6.87 8.62 10.14
N ARG A 179 -7.54 8.85 11.26
CA ARG A 179 -7.89 10.16 11.78
C ARG A 179 -7.34 10.27 13.20
N VAL A 180 -6.39 11.17 13.38
CA VAL A 180 -5.75 11.45 14.66
C VAL A 180 -6.32 12.75 15.20
N GLU A 181 -6.79 12.72 16.43
CA GLU A 181 -7.29 13.87 17.17
C GLU A 181 -6.42 14.10 18.41
N TYR A 182 -5.94 15.33 18.57
CA TYR A 182 -5.05 15.75 19.62
C TYR A 182 -5.70 16.88 20.42
N TYR A 183 -5.90 16.66 21.71
CA TYR A 183 -6.51 17.60 22.62
C TYR A 183 -5.57 17.88 23.80
N THR A 184 -5.45 19.15 24.18
CA THR A 184 -4.71 19.56 25.37
C THR A 184 -5.64 20.34 26.29
N LYS A 185 -5.81 19.87 27.52
CA LYS A 185 -6.68 20.52 28.52
C LYS A 185 -6.11 20.33 29.92
N ASP A 186 -5.99 21.43 30.67
CA ASP A 186 -5.62 21.42 32.10
C ASP A 186 -4.38 20.55 32.42
N ASP A 187 -3.30 20.72 31.64
CA ASP A 187 -2.02 19.97 31.76
C ASP A 187 -2.11 18.47 31.42
N VAL A 188 -3.23 18.05 30.82
CA VAL A 188 -3.45 16.70 30.30
C VAL A 188 -3.52 16.75 28.77
N THR A 189 -2.75 15.90 28.13
CA THR A 189 -2.77 15.66 26.69
C THR A 189 -3.53 14.37 26.41
N GLN A 190 -4.49 14.44 25.50
CA GLN A 190 -5.31 13.32 25.06
C GLN A 190 -5.13 13.14 23.56
N LEU A 191 -4.77 11.93 23.15
CA LEU A 191 -4.57 11.54 21.77
C LEU A 191 -5.54 10.41 21.44
N VAL A 192 -6.41 10.64 20.48
CA VAL A 192 -7.37 9.66 19.99
C VAL A 192 -7.05 9.36 18.54
N VAL A 193 -6.91 8.08 18.19
CA VAL A 193 -6.76 7.64 16.81
C VAL A 193 -7.98 6.83 16.43
N HIS A 194 -8.70 7.29 15.43
CA HIS A 194 -9.75 6.54 14.75
C HIS A 194 -9.19 5.99 13.44
N SER A 195 -9.46 4.73 13.15
CA SER A 195 -9.19 4.15 11.85
C SER A 195 -10.42 3.52 11.25
N ASP A 196 -10.52 3.54 9.93
CA ASP A 196 -11.39 2.66 9.17
C ASP A 196 -10.52 1.65 8.43
N LEU A 197 -10.55 0.38 8.87
CA LEU A 197 -9.74 -0.70 8.32
C LEU A 197 -10.53 -1.43 7.21
N PRO A 198 -9.90 -1.70 6.05
CA PRO A 198 -10.55 -2.47 4.98
C PRO A 198 -10.74 -3.95 5.33
N THR A 199 -10.03 -4.45 6.35
CA THR A 199 -10.04 -5.85 6.81
C THR A 199 -10.06 -5.94 8.33
N GLN A 200 -10.07 -7.17 8.86
CA GLN A 200 -9.68 -7.39 10.25
C GLN A 200 -8.26 -6.88 10.51
N GLY A 201 -8.01 -6.42 11.73
CA GLY A 201 -6.72 -5.87 12.10
C GLY A 201 -6.64 -5.39 13.54
N ILE A 202 -5.43 -4.99 13.92
CA ILE A 202 -5.08 -4.53 15.26
C ILE A 202 -4.45 -3.14 15.14
N LEU A 203 -4.93 -2.22 15.96
CA LEU A 203 -4.35 -0.91 16.18
C LEU A 203 -3.64 -0.91 17.53
N THR A 204 -2.36 -0.55 17.52
CA THR A 204 -1.58 -0.37 18.74
C THR A 204 -1.01 1.04 18.76
N LEU A 205 -1.39 1.84 19.75
CA LEU A 205 -0.87 3.18 19.98
C LEU A 205 0.03 3.16 21.21
N GLN A 206 1.26 3.64 21.06
CA GLN A 206 2.28 3.60 22.11
C GLN A 206 2.79 5.01 22.42
N GLY A 207 2.85 5.34 23.71
CA GLY A 207 3.47 6.59 24.17
C GLY A 207 3.73 6.69 25.66
N ASN A 208 4.87 7.28 26.03
CA ASN A 208 5.32 7.52 27.43
C ASN A 208 5.20 6.27 28.33
N GLY A 209 5.59 5.10 27.80
CA GLY A 209 5.49 3.82 28.50
C GLY A 209 4.07 3.25 28.64
N SER A 210 3.05 3.94 28.09
CA SER A 210 1.68 3.47 27.99
C SER A 210 1.39 2.91 26.60
N ILE A 211 0.55 1.87 26.55
CA ILE A 211 0.14 1.21 25.32
C ILE A 211 -1.38 1.07 25.34
N ALA A 212 -2.03 1.53 24.28
CA ALA A 212 -3.45 1.31 24.02
C ALA A 212 -3.60 0.44 22.78
N MET A 213 -4.46 -0.57 22.84
CA MET A 213 -4.65 -1.52 21.75
C MET A 213 -6.14 -1.77 21.52
N ALA A 214 -6.55 -1.80 20.25
CA ALA A 214 -7.87 -2.20 19.82
C ALA A 214 -7.76 -3.20 18.67
N GLN A 215 -8.63 -4.20 18.64
CA GLN A 215 -8.66 -5.23 17.60
C GLN A 215 -10.07 -5.36 17.05
N SER A 216 -10.18 -5.61 15.75
CA SER A 216 -11.45 -5.95 15.09
C SER A 216 -11.31 -7.24 14.32
N SER A 217 -12.29 -8.13 14.46
CA SER A 217 -12.42 -9.32 13.63
C SER A 217 -13.21 -9.07 12.33
N THR A 218 -13.67 -7.85 12.10
CA THR A 218 -14.41 -7.44 10.90
C THR A 218 -13.86 -6.13 10.34
N PRO A 219 -13.99 -5.88 9.02
CA PRO A 219 -13.72 -4.55 8.46
C PRO A 219 -14.53 -3.46 9.18
N GLY A 220 -13.97 -2.25 9.24
CA GLY A 220 -14.65 -1.07 9.75
C GLY A 220 -13.87 -0.27 10.80
N CYS A 221 -14.62 0.50 11.59
CA CYS A 221 -14.05 1.47 12.51
C CYS A 221 -13.42 0.86 13.76
N LEU A 222 -12.19 1.25 14.05
CA LEU A 222 -11.49 1.00 15.30
C LEU A 222 -10.99 2.31 15.89
N SER A 223 -10.85 2.37 17.21
CA SER A 223 -10.30 3.55 17.88
C SER A 223 -9.47 3.19 19.09
N VAL A 224 -8.36 3.90 19.26
CA VAL A 224 -7.47 3.80 20.42
C VAL A 224 -7.21 5.18 20.99
N GLU A 225 -7.07 5.25 22.31
CA GLU A 225 -6.89 6.50 23.04
C GLU A 225 -5.73 6.38 24.02
N LEU A 226 -4.88 7.41 24.06
CA LEU A 226 -3.88 7.60 25.11
C LEU A 226 -4.05 8.95 25.76
N THR A 227 -3.99 8.95 27.10
CA THR A 227 -3.98 10.16 27.90
C THR A 227 -2.66 10.25 28.68
N SER A 228 -1.97 11.39 28.59
CA SER A 228 -0.69 11.65 29.27
C SER A 228 -0.70 13.00 29.95
N LYS A 229 -0.14 13.07 31.16
CA LYS A 229 0.07 14.32 31.92
C LYS A 229 1.32 15.10 31.48
N GLN A 230 2.14 14.50 30.62
CA GLN A 230 3.34 15.15 30.09
C GLN A 230 3.24 15.25 28.57
N PRO A 231 3.57 16.41 27.97
CA PRO A 231 3.64 16.54 26.53
C PRO A 231 4.75 15.62 26.00
N GLN A 232 4.37 14.71 25.12
CA GLN A 232 5.28 13.75 24.53
C GLN A 232 5.89 14.29 23.24
N THR A 233 7.11 13.89 22.89
CA THR A 233 7.75 14.34 21.65
C THR A 233 7.24 13.61 20.41
N SER A 234 6.82 12.35 20.56
CA SER A 234 6.34 11.51 19.46
C SER A 234 5.60 10.27 19.99
N TYR A 235 4.50 9.87 19.35
CA TYR A 235 3.81 8.59 19.58
C TYR A 235 4.01 7.65 18.40
N THR A 236 4.01 6.35 18.66
CA THR A 236 4.07 5.33 17.61
C THR A 236 2.71 4.69 17.46
N LEU A 237 2.21 4.63 16.23
CA LEU A 237 0.98 3.95 15.87
C LEU A 237 1.31 2.79 14.96
N GLU A 238 0.93 1.59 15.36
CA GLU A 238 1.12 0.36 14.61
C GLU A 238 -0.24 -0.11 14.10
N VAL A 239 -0.32 -0.39 12.80
CA VAL A 239 -1.52 -0.91 12.13
C VAL A 239 -1.18 -2.28 11.58
N ASP A 240 -1.64 -3.33 12.26
CA ASP A 240 -1.48 -4.71 11.84
C ASP A 240 -2.73 -5.18 11.08
N CYS A 241 -2.54 -5.69 9.87
CA CYS A 241 -3.59 -6.20 9.01
C CYS A 241 -3.10 -7.52 8.39
N PRO A 242 -3.30 -8.66 9.07
CA PRO A 242 -2.71 -9.95 8.67
C PRO A 242 -3.09 -10.44 7.26
N GLU A 243 -4.20 -9.95 6.71
CA GLU A 243 -4.66 -10.27 5.36
C GLU A 243 -3.94 -9.45 4.27
N LEU A 244 -3.36 -8.30 4.63
CA LEU A 244 -2.64 -7.41 3.71
C LEU A 244 -1.15 -7.71 3.66
N ASP A 245 -0.54 -7.90 4.83
CA ASP A 245 0.89 -8.16 4.98
C ASP A 245 1.18 -8.84 6.32
N GLN A 246 2.33 -9.50 6.44
CA GLN A 246 2.79 -10.10 7.70
C GLN A 246 3.42 -9.06 8.64
N GLN A 247 3.83 -7.91 8.11
CA GLN A 247 4.44 -6.83 8.88
C GLN A 247 3.45 -5.69 9.13
N PRO A 248 3.38 -5.14 10.35
CA PRO A 248 2.50 -4.02 10.65
C PRO A 248 3.03 -2.73 10.00
N LEU A 249 2.12 -1.86 9.59
CA LEU A 249 2.45 -0.53 9.08
C LEU A 249 2.65 0.45 10.24
N LEU A 250 3.85 1.01 10.34
CA LEU A 250 4.23 1.94 11.41
C LEU A 250 4.06 3.40 11.01
N PHE A 251 3.33 4.15 11.82
CA PHE A 251 3.18 5.59 11.73
C PHE A 251 3.75 6.27 12.98
N VAL A 252 4.21 7.51 12.82
CA VAL A 252 4.67 8.34 13.94
C VAL A 252 3.82 9.59 14.02
N ILE A 253 3.25 9.83 15.18
CA ILE A 253 2.46 11.02 15.48
C ILE A 253 3.36 12.00 16.24
N ASN A 254 3.65 13.14 15.61
CA ASN A 254 4.50 14.16 16.18
C ASN A 254 3.64 15.35 16.61
N PRO A 255 3.40 15.53 17.92
CA PRO A 255 2.82 16.76 18.42
C PRO A 255 3.83 17.90 18.25
N THR A 256 3.38 18.97 17.61
CA THR A 256 4.10 20.25 17.51
C THR A 256 3.43 21.22 18.48
N ILE A 257 4.24 21.79 19.37
CA ILE A 257 3.84 22.74 20.41
C ILE A 257 3.94 24.16 19.86
#